data_AF-A0A4R8VDG6-F1
#
_entry.id   AF-A0A4R8VDG6-F1
#
_cell.length_a   1.000
_cell.length_b   1.000
_cell.length_c   1.000
_cell.angle_alpha   90.00
_cell.angle_beta   90.00
_cell.angle_gamma   90.00
#
_symmetry.space_group_name_H-M   'P 1'
#
loop_
_entity.id
_entity.type
_entity.pdbx_description
1 polymer ?
#
loop_
_entity_poly.entity_id
_entity_poly.type
_entity_poly.pdbx_seq_one_letter_code
_entity_poly.pdbx_strand_id
1 'polypeptide(L)'
;MARSERARPAALSDAWPGTPSPSPIGEVARLFVVNLRRAIGDRSIRAAAEECGLHHATLLGILEGRTWPDLETIAKLERGLTADLWPGRTSH
;
A
#
# COMPACT_ATOMS: atom_id res chain seq x y z
N MET A 1 -2.49 27.23 -13.01
CA MET A 1 -3.24 25.96 -13.06
C MET A 1 -3.12 25.29 -11.71
N ALA A 2 -4.23 25.10 -10.98
CA ALA A 2 -4.22 24.37 -9.72
C ALA A 2 -3.82 22.92 -9.98
N ARG A 3 -2.86 22.39 -9.21
CA ARG A 3 -2.48 20.98 -9.25
C ARG A 3 -3.73 20.17 -8.90
N SER A 4 -4.25 19.37 -9.84
CA SER A 4 -5.35 18.45 -9.57
C SER A 4 -4.94 17.58 -8.37
N GLU A 5 -5.74 17.60 -7.30
CA GLU A 5 -5.47 16.83 -6.10
C GLU A 5 -5.43 15.36 -6.47
N ARG A 6 -4.31 14.69 -6.17
CA ARG A 6 -4.15 13.27 -6.52
C ARG A 6 -5.21 12.48 -5.77
N ALA A 7 -6.05 11.75 -6.50
CA ALA A 7 -7.00 10.82 -5.89
C ALA A 7 -6.29 9.84 -4.95
N ARG A 8 -6.93 9.56 -3.81
CA ARG A 8 -6.44 8.56 -2.86
C ARG A 8 -6.55 7.16 -3.46
N PRO A 9 -5.64 6.21 -3.13
CA PRO A 9 -5.69 4.86 -3.66
C PRO A 9 -7.05 4.17 -3.53
N ALA A 10 -7.71 4.29 -2.37
CA ALA A 10 -9.02 3.67 -2.13
C ALA A 10 -10.14 4.20 -3.05
N ALA A 11 -10.02 5.43 -3.55
CA ALA A 11 -10.99 6.00 -4.48
C ALA A 11 -10.81 5.47 -5.92
N LEU A 12 -9.75 4.71 -6.19
CA LEU A 12 -9.47 4.11 -7.50
C LEU A 12 -9.97 2.67 -7.61
N SER A 13 -10.64 2.13 -6.60
CA SER A 13 -11.19 0.76 -6.57
C SER A 13 -12.59 0.79 -5.97
N ASP A 14 -13.53 0.06 -6.57
CA ASP A 14 -14.93 0.03 -6.11
C ASP A 14 -15.10 -0.58 -4.71
N ALA A 15 -14.22 -1.51 -4.33
CA ALA A 15 -14.20 -2.12 -3.01
C ALA A 15 -12.76 -2.35 -2.57
N TRP A 16 -12.13 -1.33 -2.00
CA TRP A 16 -10.72 -1.38 -1.62
C TRP A 16 -10.43 -2.39 -0.48
N PRO A 17 -9.33 -3.16 -0.54
CA PRO A 17 -8.51 -3.53 -1.70
C PRO A 17 -9.01 -4.82 -2.40
N GLY A 18 -10.26 -5.24 -2.12
CA GLY A 18 -10.87 -6.49 -2.57
C GLY A 18 -11.15 -6.58 -4.07
N THR A 19 -11.43 -5.46 -4.75
CA THR A 19 -11.75 -5.43 -6.18
C THR A 19 -10.64 -4.77 -7.00
N PRO A 20 -10.23 -5.32 -8.17
CA PRO A 20 -9.29 -4.69 -9.09
C PRO A 20 -9.62 -3.23 -9.40
N SER A 21 -8.58 -2.41 -9.55
CA SER A 21 -8.74 -1.02 -9.99
C SER A 21 -8.78 -0.96 -11.52
N PRO A 22 -9.72 -0.21 -12.13
CA PRO A 22 -9.68 0.07 -13.57
C PRO A 22 -8.50 0.97 -13.97
N SER A 23 -7.88 1.68 -13.01
CA SER A 23 -6.66 2.46 -13.26
C SER A 23 -5.43 1.56 -13.15
N PRO A 24 -4.53 1.52 -14.15
CA PRO A 24 -3.26 0.79 -14.04
C PRO A 24 -2.44 1.22 -12.81
N ILE A 25 -2.46 2.51 -12.48
CA ILE A 25 -1.73 3.07 -11.33
C ILE A 25 -2.44 2.75 -10.01
N GLY A 26 -3.77 2.80 -10.00
CA GLY A 26 -4.57 2.33 -8.86
C GLY A 26 -4.38 0.84 -8.60
N GLU A 27 -4.20 0.04 -9.65
CA GLU A 27 -4.02 -1.40 -9.54
C GLU A 27 -2.66 -1.76 -8.94
N VAL A 28 -1.60 -1.01 -9.27
CA VAL A 28 -0.31 -1.12 -8.58
C VAL A 28 -0.47 -0.85 -7.08
N ALA A 29 -1.19 0.20 -6.69
CA ALA A 29 -1.42 0.51 -5.28
C ALA A 29 -2.24 -0.58 -4.56
N ARG A 30 -3.28 -1.10 -5.22
CA ARG A 30 -4.11 -2.17 -4.68
C ARG A 30 -3.30 -3.45 -4.48
N LEU A 31 -2.57 -3.89 -5.49
CA LEU A 31 -1.74 -5.09 -5.42
C LEU A 31 -0.63 -4.96 -4.37
N PHE A 32 -0.01 -3.78 -4.26
CA PHE A 32 0.91 -3.48 -3.17
C PHE A 32 0.26 -3.70 -1.80
N VAL A 33 -0.97 -3.23 -1.58
CA VAL A 33 -1.68 -3.45 -0.31
C VAL A 33 -2.09 -4.91 -0.12
N VAL A 34 -2.44 -5.64 -1.17
CA VAL A 34 -2.68 -7.09 -1.08
C VAL A 34 -1.42 -7.83 -0.64
N ASN A 35 -0.27 -7.52 -1.24
CA ASN A 35 1.03 -8.09 -0.86
C ASN A 35 1.39 -7.71 0.58
N LEU A 36 1.16 -6.46 0.97
CA LEU A 36 1.42 -5.97 2.31
C LEU A 36 0.56 -6.68 3.37
N ARG A 37 -0.74 -6.89 3.12
CA ARG A 37 -1.62 -7.67 4.02
C ARG A 37 -1.12 -9.10 4.17
N ARG A 38 -0.71 -9.73 3.07
CA ARG A 38 -0.13 -11.09 3.08
C ARG A 38 1.17 -11.13 3.87
N ALA A 39 2.05 -10.16 3.66
CA ALA A 39 3.33 -10.07 4.35
C ALA A 39 3.13 -9.87 5.85
N ILE A 40 2.22 -8.98 6.29
CA ILE A 40 1.89 -8.78 7.71
C ILE A 40 1.43 -10.09 8.35
N GLY A 41 0.55 -10.84 7.68
CA GLY A 41 0.01 -12.11 8.19
C GLY A 41 -0.80 -11.90 9.47
N ASP A 42 -0.54 -12.72 10.48
CA ASP A 42 -1.26 -12.69 11.77
C ASP A 42 -0.71 -11.64 12.76
N ARG A 43 0.35 -10.91 12.37
CA ARG A 43 0.92 -9.84 13.21
C ARG A 43 -0.07 -8.70 13.37
N SER A 44 -0.03 -8.06 14.53
CA SER A 44 -0.73 -6.78 14.69
C SER A 44 -0.10 -5.71 13.79
N ILE A 45 -0.92 -4.77 13.31
CA ILE A 45 -0.45 -3.63 12.50
C ILE A 45 0.64 -2.85 13.24
N ARG A 46 0.52 -2.71 14.58
CA ARG A 46 1.52 -2.01 15.38
C ARG A 46 2.87 -2.73 15.35
N ALA A 47 2.88 -4.04 15.60
CA ALA A 47 4.11 -4.83 15.58
C ALA A 47 4.78 -4.78 14.19
N ALA A 48 4.01 -4.96 13.12
CA ALA A 48 4.53 -4.88 11.75
C ALA A 48 5.10 -3.49 11.42
N ALA A 49 4.46 -2.41 11.88
CA ALA A 49 4.97 -1.06 11.68
C ALA A 49 6.30 -0.82 12.45
N GLU A 50 6.38 -1.29 13.69
CA GLU A 50 7.58 -1.19 14.52
C GLU A 50 8.78 -1.92 13.89
N GLU A 51 8.57 -3.14 13.39
CA GLU A 51 9.59 -3.92 12.66
C GLU A 51 10.11 -3.19 11.42
N CYS A 52 9.27 -2.36 10.79
CA CYS A 52 9.63 -1.57 9.61
C CYS A 52 10.18 -0.17 9.96
N GLY A 53 10.26 0.20 11.24
CA GLY A 53 10.65 1.55 11.66
C GLY A 53 9.66 2.63 11.22
N LEU A 54 8.36 2.29 11.19
CA LEU A 54 7.26 3.17 10.81
C LEU A 54 6.31 3.43 11.97
N HIS A 55 5.64 4.58 11.91
CA HIS A 55 4.52 4.83 12.82
C HIS A 55 3.30 4.00 12.38
N HIS A 56 2.61 3.35 13.33
CA HIS A 56 1.46 2.49 13.05
C HIS A 56 0.34 3.18 12.24
N ALA A 57 0.11 4.49 12.47
CA ALA A 57 -0.90 5.24 11.71
C ALA A 57 -0.53 5.40 10.23
N THR A 58 0.76 5.44 9.89
CA THR A 58 1.23 5.45 8.50
C THR A 58 0.88 4.13 7.82
N LEU A 59 1.20 3.01 8.46
CA LEU A 59 0.87 1.68 7.95
C LEU A 59 -0.64 1.49 7.79
N LEU A 60 -1.43 1.91 8.78
CA LEU A 60 -2.89 1.85 8.72
C LEU A 60 -3.45 2.70 7.56
N GLY A 61 -2.96 3.92 7.38
CA GLY A 61 -3.39 4.80 6.28
C GLY A 61 -3.08 4.22 4.89
N ILE A 62 -1.99 3.48 4.75
CA ILE A 62 -1.64 2.76 3.51
C ILE A 62 -2.61 1.58 3.30
N LEU A 63 -2.82 0.75 4.32
CA LEU A 63 -3.72 -0.41 4.25
C LEU A 63 -5.17 -0.04 3.92
N GLU A 64 -5.62 1.12 4.39
CA GLU A 64 -6.93 1.71 4.11
C GLU A 64 -6.98 2.49 2.79
N GLY A 65 -5.86 2.61 2.08
CA GLY A 65 -5.77 3.34 0.82
C GLY A 65 -6.02 4.84 0.96
N ARG A 66 -5.76 5.42 2.14
CA ARG A 66 -5.86 6.87 2.40
C ARG A 66 -4.61 7.63 1.94
N THR A 67 -3.46 6.96 1.89
CA THR A 67 -2.17 7.56 1.59
C THR A 67 -1.41 6.76 0.54
N TRP A 68 -0.73 7.45 -0.38
CA TRP A 68 0.26 6.85 -1.25
C TRP A 68 1.57 6.64 -0.47
N PRO A 69 2.06 5.40 -0.33
CA PRO A 69 3.40 5.21 0.21
C PRO A 69 4.44 5.81 -0.75
N ASP A 70 5.48 6.43 -0.20
CA ASP A 70 6.63 6.90 -0.97
C ASP A 70 7.71 5.81 -1.06
N LEU A 71 8.80 6.13 -1.77
CA LEU A 71 9.90 5.18 -1.98
C LEU A 71 10.59 4.77 -0.67
N GLU A 72 10.73 5.70 0.28
CA GLU A 72 11.32 5.39 1.59
C GLU A 72 10.44 4.40 2.37
N THR A 73 9.13 4.64 2.37
CA THR A 73 8.15 3.80 3.03
C THR A 73 8.11 2.40 2.42
N ILE A 74 8.13 2.28 1.09
CA ILE A 74 8.19 0.99 0.39
C ILE A 74 9.46 0.24 0.80
N ALA A 75 10.63 0.88 0.71
CA ALA A 75 11.90 0.24 1.05
C ALA A 75 11.96 -0.21 2.53
N LYS A 76 11.41 0.59 3.45
CA LYS A 76 11.29 0.22 4.87
C LYS A 76 10.40 -1.00 5.08
N LEU A 77 9.24 -1.04 4.43
CA LEU A 77 8.31 -2.16 4.53
C LEU A 77 8.90 -3.45 3.94
N GLU A 78 9.50 -3.39 2.75
CA GLU A 78 10.11 -4.57 2.12
C GLU A 78 11.27 -5.13 2.95
N ARG A 79 12.13 -4.25 3.50
CA ARG A 79 13.24 -4.66 4.37
C ARG A 79 12.77 -5.19 5.72
N GLY A 80 11.79 -4.54 6.35
CA GLY A 80 11.28 -4.94 7.66
C GLY A 80 10.48 -6.24 7.63
N LEU A 81 9.66 -6.42 6.59
CA LEU A 81 8.84 -7.62 6.43
C LEU A 81 9.55 -8.75 5.69
N THR A 82 10.74 -8.51 5.13
CA THR A 82 11.50 -9.47 4.31
C THR A 82 10.64 -10.04 3.18
N ALA A 83 9.96 -9.15 2.45
CA ALA A 83 9.01 -9.52 1.41
C ALA A 83 9.03 -8.51 0.27
N ASP A 84 8.91 -8.98 -0.97
CA ASP A 84 8.69 -8.12 -2.13
C ASP A 84 7.23 -7.65 -2.11
N LEU A 85 7.03 -6.35 -1.94
CA LEU A 85 5.70 -5.75 -1.86
C LEU A 85 5.32 -5.09 -3.18
N TRP A 86 6.32 -4.56 -3.90
CA TRP A 86 6.11 -3.96 -5.21
C TRP A 86 5.61 -5.01 -6.21
N PRO A 87 4.43 -4.83 -6.84
CA PRO A 87 3.84 -5.84 -7.72
C PRO A 87 4.49 -5.91 -9.11
N GLY A 88 5.56 -5.15 -9.35
CA GLY A 88 6.19 -5.05 -10.66
C GLY A 88 5.36 -4.25 -11.65
N ARG A 89 5.50 -4.56 -12.94
CA ARG A 89 4.70 -3.95 -14.01
C ARG A 89 3.40 -4.73 -14.14
N THR A 90 2.27 -4.08 -13.89
CA THR A 90 0.95 -4.67 -14.13
C THR A 90 0.64 -4.63 -15.62
N SER A 91 0.47 -5.79 -16.23
CA SER A 91 -0.15 -5.91 -17.55
C SER A 91 -1.65 -5.77 -17.37
N HIS A 92 -2.27 -4.77 -18.00
CA HIS A 92 -3.71 -4.72 -18.17
C HIS A 92 -4.16 -5.75 -19.20
#